data_AF-A0AAV7BYC6-F1
#
_entry.id   AF-A0AAV7BYC6-F1
#
_cell.length_a   1.000
_cell.length_b   1.000
_cell.length_c   1.000
_cell.angle_alpha   90.00
_cell.angle_beta   90.00
_cell.angle_gamma   90.00
#
_symmetry.space_group_name_H-M   'P 1'
#
loop_
_entity.id
_entity.type
_entity.pdbx_description
1 polymer ?
#
loop_
_entity_poly.entity_id
_entity_poly.type
_entity_poly.pdbx_seq_one_letter_code
_entity_poly.pdbx_strand_id
1 'polypeptide(L)'
;MAGVLKKTTGLVGLAVAQNPHERLRILYTKILTTLQTIPKDSAYRKYTEQIVNDRFSAVKTESNIEKLEEKINCGQIEEVIVQ
;
A
#
# COMPACT_ATOMS: atom_id res chain seq x y z
N MET A 1 12.34 17.66 7.58
CA MET A 1 11.02 18.19 7.99
C MET A 1 10.30 17.06 8.68
N ALA A 2 10.07 17.14 9.99
CA ALA A 2 9.29 16.13 10.70
C ALA A 2 7.86 16.23 10.17
N GLY A 3 7.42 15.21 9.42
CA GLY A 3 6.07 15.14 8.88
C GLY A 3 5.05 15.14 10.02
N VAL A 4 3.83 15.57 9.72
CA VAL A 4 2.70 15.51 10.65
C VAL A 4 2.57 14.06 11.13
N LEU A 5 2.88 13.82 12.40
CA LEU A 5 2.76 12.51 13.03
C LEU A 5 1.29 12.27 13.37
N LYS A 6 0.67 11.33 12.65
CA LYS A 6 -0.69 10.86 12.90
C LYS A 6 -0.76 10.32 14.35
N LYS A 7 -1.63 10.90 15.18
CA LYS A 7 -1.72 10.56 16.61
C LYS A 7 -2.49 9.25 16.86
N THR A 8 -3.49 8.98 16.03
CA THR A 8 -4.36 7.81 16.11
C THR A 8 -5.01 7.58 14.74
N THR A 9 -5.34 6.33 14.44
CA THR A 9 -6.14 5.95 13.26
C THR A 9 -7.64 6.14 13.50
N GLY A 10 -8.08 6.32 14.75
CA GLY A 10 -9.50 6.34 15.11
C GLY A 10 -10.19 4.97 15.00
N LEU A 11 -9.45 3.90 14.68
CA LEU A 11 -9.94 2.54 14.53
C LEU A 11 -9.39 1.67 15.67
N VAL A 12 -10.28 0.98 16.38
CA VAL A 12 -9.88 0.10 17.49
C VAL A 12 -9.05 -1.07 16.95
N GLY A 13 -7.90 -1.32 17.57
CA GLY A 13 -7.01 -2.42 17.21
C GLY A 13 -6.09 -2.14 16.01
N LEU A 14 -6.16 -0.96 15.39
CA LEU A 14 -5.28 -0.57 14.29
C LEU A 14 -4.29 0.53 14.73
N ALA A 15 -3.05 0.14 15.00
CA ALA A 15 -2.00 1.08 15.40
C ALA A 15 -1.48 1.91 14.22
N VAL A 16 -1.09 3.16 14.49
CA VAL A 16 -0.47 4.05 13.48
C VAL A 16 0.86 3.46 12.98
N ALA A 17 1.05 3.43 11.67
CA ALA A 17 2.28 2.97 11.07
C ALA A 17 3.36 4.07 11.13
N GLN A 18 4.54 3.74 11.68
CA GLN A 18 5.65 4.69 11.77
C GLN A 18 6.27 5.00 10.40
N ASN A 19 6.51 3.97 9.58
CA ASN A 19 7.11 4.09 8.25
C ASN A 19 6.23 3.39 7.20
N PRO A 20 5.04 3.95 6.86
CA PRO A 20 4.08 3.28 5.99
C PRO A 20 4.61 3.06 4.58
N HIS A 21 5.35 4.02 4.00
CA HIS A 21 5.93 3.88 2.65
C HIS A 21 6.91 2.71 2.53
N GLU A 22 7.82 2.56 3.49
CA GLU A 22 8.79 1.47 3.48
C GLU A 22 8.07 0.12 3.62
N ARG A 23 7.10 0.06 4.55
CA ARG A 23 6.30 -1.15 4.76
C ARG A 23 5.52 -1.55 3.50
N LEU A 24 4.85 -0.60 2.85
CA LEU A 24 4.12 -0.85 1.60
C LEU A 24 5.04 -1.27 0.46
N ARG A 25 6.23 -0.68 0.34
CA ARG A 25 7.20 -1.10 -0.69
C ARG A 25 7.62 -2.56 -0.51
N ILE A 26 7.88 -2.97 0.73
CA ILE A 26 8.23 -4.36 1.05
C ILE A 26 7.05 -5.29 0.73
N LEU A 27 5.83 -4.92 1.13
CA LEU A 27 4.63 -5.73 0.89
C LEU A 27 4.34 -5.89 -0.60
N TYR A 28 4.30 -4.80 -1.37
CA TYR A 28 4.04 -4.89 -2.81
C TYR A 28 5.12 -5.65 -3.57
N THR A 29 6.39 -5.50 -3.18
CA THR A 29 7.48 -6.30 -3.79
C THR A 29 7.27 -7.79 -3.52
N LYS A 30 6.94 -8.15 -2.26
CA LYS A 30 6.63 -9.55 -1.90
C LYS A 30 5.43 -10.09 -2.67
N ILE A 31 4.36 -9.32 -2.78
CA ILE A 31 3.15 -9.71 -3.53
C ILE A 31 3.52 -9.97 -4.99
N LEU A 32 4.23 -9.04 -5.65
CA LEU A 32 4.67 -9.24 -7.04
C LEU A 32 5.57 -10.48 -7.20
N THR A 33 6.48 -10.75 -6.26
CA THR A 33 7.28 -11.98 -6.29
C THR A 33 6.42 -13.23 -6.14
N THR A 34 5.42 -13.24 -5.25
CA THR A 34 4.51 -14.38 -5.11
C THR A 34 3.61 -14.56 -6.32
N LEU A 35 3.16 -13.49 -6.97
CA LEU A 35 2.36 -13.58 -8.20
C LEU A 35 3.15 -14.20 -9.35
N GLN A 36 4.48 -14.14 -9.34
CA GLN A 36 5.29 -14.80 -10.37
C GLN A 36 5.16 -16.32 -10.37
N THR A 37 4.78 -16.95 -9.25
CA THR A 37 4.55 -18.40 -9.17
C THR A 37 3.23 -18.83 -9.81
N ILE A 38 2.31 -17.90 -10.07
CA ILE A 38 1.01 -18.15 -10.69
C ILE A 38 1.15 -18.02 -12.22
N PRO A 39 0.50 -18.85 -13.05
CA PRO A 39 0.55 -18.70 -14.51
C PRO A 39 0.10 -17.31 -14.99
N LYS A 40 0.82 -16.76 -16.00
CA LYS A 40 0.58 -15.44 -16.60
C LYS A 40 -0.83 -15.26 -17.18
N ASP A 41 -1.42 -16.34 -17.65
CA ASP A 41 -2.76 -16.35 -18.27
C ASP A 41 -3.90 -16.38 -17.24
N SER A 42 -3.58 -16.54 -15.95
CA SER A 42 -4.61 -16.48 -14.92
C SER A 42 -5.15 -15.05 -14.79
N ALA A 43 -6.47 -14.93 -14.85
CA ALA A 43 -7.16 -13.66 -14.67
C ALA A 43 -6.78 -13.00 -13.31
N TYR A 44 -6.68 -13.82 -12.26
CA TYR A 44 -6.27 -13.35 -10.93
C TYR A 44 -4.89 -12.67 -10.95
N ARG A 45 -3.88 -13.29 -11.57
CA ARG A 45 -2.54 -12.69 -11.66
C ARG A 45 -2.59 -11.38 -12.44
N LYS A 46 -3.23 -11.37 -13.60
CA LYS A 46 -3.29 -10.18 -14.47
C LYS A 46 -3.89 -8.97 -13.76
N TYR A 47 -5.04 -9.14 -13.12
CA TYR A 47 -5.72 -8.03 -12.42
C TYR A 47 -5.01 -7.64 -11.12
N THR A 48 -4.49 -8.62 -10.37
CA THR A 48 -3.78 -8.33 -9.12
C THR A 48 -2.45 -7.62 -9.40
N GLU A 49 -1.68 -8.05 -10.41
CA GLU A 49 -0.46 -7.36 -10.82
C GLU A 49 -0.75 -5.92 -11.26
N GLN A 50 -1.84 -5.68 -12.01
CA GLN A 50 -2.23 -4.33 -12.39
C GLN A 50 -2.50 -3.44 -11.17
N ILE A 51 -3.38 -3.88 -10.26
CA ILE A 51 -3.75 -3.13 -9.05
C ILE A 51 -2.52 -2.85 -8.18
N VAL A 52 -1.67 -3.86 -7.97
CA VAL A 52 -0.47 -3.73 -7.14
C VAL A 52 0.54 -2.78 -7.78
N ASN A 53 0.74 -2.84 -9.09
CA ASN A 53 1.65 -1.92 -9.79
C ASN A 53 1.15 -0.47 -9.76
N ASP A 54 -0.16 -0.24 -9.90
CA ASP A 54 -0.75 1.10 -9.83
C ASP A 54 -0.55 1.70 -8.42
N ARG A 55 -0.87 0.93 -7.37
CA ARG A 55 -0.65 1.35 -5.97
C ARG A 55 0.82 1.53 -5.64
N PHE A 56 1.69 0.63 -6.10
CA PHE A 56 3.13 0.73 -5.88
C PHE A 56 3.73 1.96 -6.55
N SER A 57 3.21 2.34 -7.72
CA SER A 57 3.59 3.58 -8.41
C SER A 57 3.15 4.81 -7.62
N ALA A 58 1.93 4.81 -7.07
CA ALA A 58 1.47 5.88 -6.18
C ALA A 58 2.39 6.05 -4.94
N VAL A 59 2.77 4.95 -4.28
CA VAL A 59 3.68 4.95 -3.11
C VAL A 59 5.09 5.44 -3.45
N LYS A 60 5.55 5.27 -4.69
CA LYS A 60 6.85 5.78 -5.12
C LYS A 60 6.82 7.28 -5.41
N THR A 61 5.73 7.76 -5.98
CA THR A 61 5.60 9.15 -6.44
C THR A 61 5.20 10.09 -5.31
N GLU A 62 4.28 9.68 -4.45
CA GLU A 62 3.75 10.55 -3.38
C GLU A 62 4.49 10.31 -2.05
N SER A 63 5.17 11.36 -1.56
CA SER A 63 5.84 11.35 -0.26
C SER A 63 4.90 11.71 0.91
N ASN A 64 3.83 12.46 0.63
CA ASN A 64 2.83 12.83 1.64
C ASN A 64 1.81 11.70 1.82
N ILE A 65 1.60 11.26 3.06
CA ILE A 65 0.68 10.18 3.42
C ILE A 65 -0.78 10.55 3.10
N GLU A 66 -1.22 11.77 3.41
CA GLU A 66 -2.62 12.18 3.19
C GLU A 66 -2.97 12.17 1.69
N LYS A 67 -2.08 12.73 0.87
CA LYS A 67 -2.25 12.70 -0.60
C LYS A 67 -2.18 11.28 -1.17
N LEU A 68 -1.37 10.42 -0.54
CA LEU A 68 -1.27 9.02 -0.94
C LEU A 68 -2.57 8.26 -0.61
N GLU A 69 -3.16 8.50 0.57
CA GLU A 69 -4.47 7.96 0.96
C GLU A 69 -5.56 8.39 -0.03
N GLU A 70 -5.62 9.68 -0.38
CA GLU A 70 -6.55 10.21 -1.39
C GLU A 70 -6.36 9.57 -2.77
N LYS A 71 -5.11 9.40 -3.20
CA LYS A 71 -4.78 8.83 -4.52
C LYS A 71 -5.09 7.34 -4.62
N ILE A 72 -4.89 6.59 -3.54
CA ILE A 72 -5.24 5.16 -3.47
C ILE A 72 -6.75 4.98 -3.27
N ASN A 73 -7.41 5.95 -2.61
CA ASN A 73 -8.84 5.98 -2.34
C ASN A 73 -9.38 4.67 -1.74
N CYS A 74 -8.67 4.11 -0.76
CA CYS A 74 -9.01 2.84 -0.08
C CYS A 74 -8.93 2.95 1.45
N GLY A 75 -9.32 4.11 2.01
CA GLY A 75 -9.23 4.37 3.44
C GLY A 75 -7.85 4.82 3.89
N GLN A 76 -7.53 4.56 5.16
CA GLN A 76 -6.27 4.97 5.77
C GLN A 76 -5.09 4.10 5.31
N ILE A 77 -3.88 4.65 5.35
CA ILE A 77 -2.68 3.94 4.89
C ILE A 77 -2.43 2.67 5.72
N GLU A 78 -2.80 2.68 7.00
CA GLU A 78 -2.75 1.51 7.86
C GLU A 78 -3.71 0.39 7.43
N GLU A 79 -4.90 0.75 6.94
CA GLU A 79 -5.88 -0.23 6.43
C GLU A 79 -5.35 -0.87 5.13
N VAL A 80 -4.73 -0.06 4.27
CA VAL A 80 -4.08 -0.55 3.03
C VAL A 80 -2.89 -1.47 3.32
N ILE A 81 -2.21 -1.32 4.46
CA ILE A 81 -1.13 -2.22 4.89
C ILE A 81 -1.67 -3.57 5.37
N VAL A 82 -2.88 -3.60 5.93
CA VAL A 82 -3.52 -4.83 6.45
C VAL A 82 -4.22 -5.63 5.34
N GLN A 83 -4.70 -4.96 4.28
CA GLN A 83 -5.35 -5.56 3.12
C GLN A 83 -4.44 -6.53 2.35
#